data_AF-A0A9Q1IBY9-F1
#
_entry.id   AF-A0A9Q1IBY9-F1
#
_cell.length_a   1.000
_cell.length_b   1.000
_cell.length_c   1.000
_cell.angle_alpha   90.00
_cell.angle_beta   90.00
_cell.angle_gamma   90.00
#
_symmetry.space_group_name_H-M   'P 1'
#
loop_
_entity.id
_entity.type
_entity.pdbx_description
1 polymer ?
#
loop_
_entity_poly.entity_id
_entity_poly.type
_entity_poly.pdbx_seq_one_letter_code
_entity_poly.pdbx_strand_id
1 'polypeptide(L)'
;MRARAQLTILDHNSNTGRKQKLDSSGKRHTIVAYQKQSKSFVLRNVYEDKSYQFRDDLVERVQARRRDEMVDCRDPSSRLPTKDLPKHVAPVEKPDKAMLLHQARLRFSK
;
A
#
# COMPACT_ATOMS: atom_id res chain seq x y z
N MET A 1 -11.19 14.76 6.04
CA MET A 1 -10.11 14.65 5.01
C MET A 1 -8.70 14.87 5.56
N ARG A 2 -8.47 15.68 6.61
CA ARG A 2 -7.14 15.91 7.22
C ARG A 2 -6.39 14.65 7.69
N ALA A 3 -7.09 13.72 8.35
CA ALA A 3 -6.46 12.51 8.90
C ALA A 3 -5.81 11.61 7.82
N ARG A 4 -6.40 11.52 6.62
CA ARG A 4 -5.82 10.74 5.51
C ARG A 4 -4.54 11.38 4.97
N ALA A 5 -4.48 12.70 4.89
CA ALA A 5 -3.28 13.44 4.45
C ALA A 5 -2.12 13.33 5.46
N GLN A 6 -2.45 13.27 6.76
CA GLN A 6 -1.48 13.04 7.82
C GLN A 6 -0.95 11.58 7.81
N LEU A 7 -1.82 10.61 7.50
CA LEU A 7 -1.41 9.21 7.32
C LEU A 7 -0.55 8.97 6.06
N THR A 8 -0.73 9.76 4.99
CA THR A 8 0.15 9.68 3.82
C THR A 8 1.56 10.21 4.09
N ILE A 9 1.72 11.13 5.04
CA ILE A 9 3.03 11.61 5.51
C ILE A 9 3.76 10.51 6.31
N LEU A 10 3.00 9.58 6.91
CA LEU A 10 3.52 8.38 7.58
C LEU A 10 3.79 7.22 6.61
N ASP A 11 3.62 7.38 5.30
CA ASP A 11 3.80 6.31 4.30
C ASP A 11 5.20 6.45 3.66
N HIS A 12 6.25 6.32 4.48
CA HIS A 12 7.59 6.86 4.18
C HIS A 12 8.37 6.11 3.08
N ASN A 13 8.33 6.62 1.85
CA ASN A 13 9.45 6.64 0.90
C ASN A 13 9.59 8.13 0.52
N SER A 14 10.19 8.95 1.38
CA SER A 14 9.98 10.41 1.44
C SER A 14 10.04 11.13 0.08
N ASN A 15 8.98 11.50 -0.62
CA ASN A 15 7.56 11.21 -0.48
C ASN A 15 7.01 10.94 -1.89
N THR A 16 7.12 9.67 -2.30
CA THR A 16 6.49 8.99 -3.45
C THR A 16 7.14 9.08 -4.84
N GLY A 17 8.42 9.44 -4.95
CA GLY A 17 9.24 9.22 -6.15
C GLY A 17 9.66 7.76 -6.40
N ARG A 18 8.80 6.78 -6.06
CA ARG A 18 9.10 5.34 -6.13
C ARG A 18 9.29 4.91 -7.58
N LYS A 19 10.38 4.18 -7.87
CA LYS A 19 10.58 3.62 -9.19
C LYS A 19 9.74 2.36 -9.35
N GLN A 20 9.36 2.07 -10.58
CA GLN A 20 8.71 0.82 -10.91
C GLN A 20 9.70 -0.32 -10.67
N LYS A 21 9.27 -1.35 -9.93
CA LYS A 21 10.07 -2.54 -9.64
C LYS A 21 10.45 -3.21 -10.96
N LEU A 22 11.66 -3.72 -11.07
CA LEU A 22 12.09 -4.53 -12.20
C LEU A 22 11.80 -6.00 -11.90
N ASP A 23 11.41 -6.74 -12.93
CA ASP A 23 11.27 -8.19 -12.91
C ASP A 23 12.66 -8.86 -12.96
N SER A 24 12.73 -10.18 -12.76
CA SER A 24 13.99 -10.95 -12.82
C SER A 24 14.76 -10.80 -14.14
N SER A 25 14.04 -10.42 -15.21
CA SER A 25 14.58 -10.14 -16.54
C SER A 25 14.93 -8.65 -16.79
N GLY A 26 14.88 -7.80 -15.76
CA GLY A 26 15.21 -6.37 -15.86
C GLY A 26 14.12 -5.50 -16.49
N LYS A 27 12.95 -6.05 -16.81
CA LYS A 27 11.81 -5.30 -17.38
C LYS A 27 10.92 -4.71 -16.29
N ARG A 28 10.26 -3.58 -16.58
CA ARG A 28 9.28 -2.93 -15.70
C ARG A 28 8.17 -3.91 -15.27
N HIS A 29 8.06 -4.18 -13.98
CA HIS A 29 7.16 -5.19 -13.43
C HIS A 29 5.72 -4.67 -13.34
N THR A 30 4.78 -5.48 -13.84
CA THR A 30 3.35 -5.17 -13.89
C THR A 30 2.52 -6.38 -13.46
N ILE A 31 1.38 -6.12 -12.82
CA ILE A 31 0.43 -7.13 -12.38
C ILE A 31 -0.96 -6.86 -12.95
N VAL A 32 -1.73 -7.92 -13.11
CA VAL A 32 -3.14 -7.86 -13.47
C VAL A 32 -3.97 -7.78 -12.19
N ALA A 33 -4.74 -6.70 -12.01
CA ALA A 33 -5.55 -6.46 -10.83
C ALA A 33 -6.99 -6.13 -11.21
N TYR A 34 -7.96 -6.65 -10.45
CA TYR A 34 -9.37 -6.32 -10.64
C TYR A 34 -9.70 -4.95 -10.03
N GLN A 35 -10.23 -4.04 -10.86
CA GLN A 35 -10.71 -2.73 -10.41
C GLN A 35 -12.21 -2.78 -10.20
N LYS A 36 -12.63 -2.68 -8.93
CA LYS A 36 -14.06 -2.78 -8.53
C LYS A 36 -14.95 -1.69 -9.13
N GLN A 37 -14.40 -0.47 -9.28
CA GLN A 37 -15.15 0.67 -9.84
C GLN A 37 -15.55 0.45 -11.30
N SER A 38 -14.61 -0.05 -12.12
CA SER A 38 -14.86 -0.35 -13.54
C SER A 38 -15.31 -1.78 -13.78
N LYS A 39 -15.41 -2.60 -12.72
CA LYS A 39 -15.69 -4.03 -12.75
C LYS A 39 -14.84 -4.81 -13.77
N SER A 40 -13.60 -4.37 -14.00
CA SER A 40 -12.73 -4.90 -15.05
C SER A 40 -11.31 -5.14 -14.54
N PHE A 41 -10.57 -6.01 -15.23
CA PHE A 41 -9.15 -6.22 -14.96
C PHE A 41 -8.31 -5.16 -15.66
N VAL A 42 -7.35 -4.61 -14.92
CA VAL A 42 -6.43 -3.59 -15.41
C VAL A 42 -5.01 -3.99 -15.09
N LEU A 43 -4.07 -3.54 -15.93
CA LEU A 43 -2.65 -3.61 -15.60
C LEU A 43 -2.31 -2.53 -14.60
N ARG A 44 -1.61 -2.92 -13.54
CA ARG A 44 -1.04 -2.01 -12.55
C ARG A 44 0.47 -2.17 -12.49
N ASN A 45 1.16 -1.04 -12.41
CA ASN A 45 2.58 -1.01 -12.15
C ASN A 45 2.84 -1.45 -10.70
N VAL A 46 3.84 -2.30 -10.52
CA VAL A 46 4.34 -2.65 -9.19
C VAL A 46 5.55 -1.78 -8.90
N TYR A 47 5.54 -1.13 -7.75
CA TYR A 47 6.60 -0.23 -7.32
C TYR A 47 7.49 -0.92 -6.29
N GLU A 48 8.71 -0.42 -6.11
CA GLU A 48 9.64 -0.83 -5.05
C GLU A 48 8.97 -0.87 -3.68
N ASP A 49 9.34 -1.80 -2.82
CA ASP A 49 8.74 -1.96 -1.49
C ASP A 49 8.89 -0.68 -0.65
N LYS A 50 7.94 -0.45 0.26
CA LYS A 50 7.98 0.75 1.11
C LYS A 50 9.00 0.54 2.24
N SER A 51 9.79 1.57 2.51
CA SER A 51 10.55 1.66 3.75
C SER A 51 9.58 1.90 4.91
N TYR A 52 9.78 1.13 5.98
CA TYR A 52 9.02 1.30 7.21
C TYR A 52 9.94 1.50 8.41
N GLN A 53 11.21 1.85 8.20
CA GLN A 53 12.21 2.05 9.27
C GLN A 53 11.73 3.07 10.32
N PHE A 54 11.03 4.13 9.89
CA PHE A 54 10.44 5.12 10.80
C PHE A 54 9.42 4.52 11.80
N ARG A 55 8.83 3.35 11.50
CA ARG A 55 7.92 2.65 12.42
C ARG A 55 8.70 2.09 13.60
N ASP A 56 9.89 1.55 13.37
CA ASP A 56 10.75 1.00 14.40
C ASP A 56 11.18 2.13 15.35
N ASP A 57 11.63 3.27 14.79
CA ASP A 57 11.95 4.48 15.56
C ASP A 57 10.76 4.98 16.40
N LEU A 58 9.55 4.94 15.82
CA LEU A 58 8.33 5.37 16.51
C LEU A 58 8.01 4.43 17.68
N VAL A 59 8.11 3.12 17.47
CA VAL A 59 7.86 2.11 18.51
C VAL A 59 8.87 2.28 19.64
N GLU A 60 10.15 2.47 19.33
CA GLU A 60 11.19 2.69 20.32
C GLU A 60 10.91 3.94 21.16
N ARG A 61 10.56 5.07 20.52
CA ARG A 61 10.21 6.31 21.21
C ARG A 61 8.97 6.17 22.09
N VAL A 62 7.95 5.43 21.64
CA VAL A 62 6.75 5.15 22.44
C VAL A 62 7.10 4.28 23.65
N GLN A 63 7.95 3.27 23.48
CA GLN A 63 8.40 2.42 24.59
C GLN A 63 9.27 3.20 25.60
N ALA A 64 10.15 4.08 25.13
CA ALA A 64 10.94 4.96 25.99
C ALA A 64 10.01 5.86 26.82
N ARG A 65 9.02 6.47 26.18
CA ARG A 65 8.04 7.34 26.86
C ARG A 65 7.13 6.60 27.84
N ARG A 66 6.79 5.33 27.59
CA ARG A 66 6.01 4.51 28.54
C ARG A 66 6.79 4.06 29.77
N ARG A 67 8.12 3.96 29.66
CA ARG A 67 9.01 3.62 30.77
C ARG A 67 9.37 4.84 31.63
N ASP A 68 9.09 6.03 31.14
CA ASP A 68 9.23 7.27 31.89
C ASP A 68 8.13 7.35 32.95
N GLU A 69 8.51 7.16 34.22
CA GLU A 69 7.61 7.16 35.37
C GLU A 69 6.99 8.55 35.63
N MET A 70 7.50 9.61 35.00
CA MET A 70 6.94 10.96 35.09
C MET A 70 5.76 11.20 34.13
N VAL A 71 5.45 10.28 33.23
CA VAL A 71 4.41 10.46 32.21
C VAL A 71 3.23 9.51 32.47
N ASP A 72 2.13 10.04 33.00
CA ASP A 72 0.90 9.25 33.21
C ASP A 72 0.20 8.96 31.87
N CYS A 73 0.36 7.72 31.38
CA CYS A 73 -0.11 7.27 30.06
C CYS A 73 -1.42 6.46 30.11
N ARG A 74 -2.17 6.50 31.22
CA ARG A 74 -3.33 5.63 31.44
C ARG A 74 -4.60 6.14 30.75
N ASP A 75 -4.68 5.99 29.43
CA ASP A 75 -5.93 6.16 28.68
C ASP A 75 -6.56 4.80 28.31
N PRO A 76 -7.65 4.39 28.99
CA PRO A 76 -8.36 3.14 28.71
C PRO A 76 -9.11 3.12 27.37
N SER A 77 -9.27 4.27 26.69
CA SER A 77 -9.97 4.36 25.39
C SER A 77 -9.17 3.83 24.19
N SER A 78 -7.87 3.54 24.38
CA SER A 78 -6.95 3.09 23.32
C SER A 78 -7.17 1.65 22.81
N ARG A 79 -8.09 0.89 23.42
CA ARG A 79 -8.40 -0.48 23.02
C ARG A 79 -9.39 -0.48 21.85
N LEU A 80 -8.86 -0.58 20.63
CA LEU A 80 -9.69 -0.73 19.44
C LEU A 80 -10.16 -2.19 19.28
N PRO A 81 -11.46 -2.45 19.06
CA PRO A 81 -11.94 -3.78 18.76
C PRO A 81 -11.47 -4.22 17.38
N THR A 82 -10.95 -5.45 17.29
CA THR A 82 -10.57 -6.08 16.02
C THR A 82 -11.84 -6.39 15.22
N LYS A 83 -11.95 -5.86 14.00
CA LYS A 83 -13.06 -6.15 13.08
C LYS A 83 -12.67 -7.24 12.10
N ASP A 84 -13.55 -8.22 11.91
CA ASP A 84 -13.41 -9.21 10.86
C ASP A 84 -13.64 -8.56 9.49
N LEU A 85 -12.60 -8.60 8.66
CA LEU A 85 -12.63 -8.06 7.31
C LEU A 85 -13.17 -9.12 6.34
N PRO A 86 -14.14 -8.78 5.47
CA PRO A 86 -14.62 -9.72 4.47
C PRO A 86 -13.52 -10.09 3.47
N LYS A 87 -13.39 -11.39 3.18
CA LYS A 87 -12.46 -11.91 2.17
C LYS A 87 -12.88 -11.42 0.78
N HIS A 88 -12.16 -10.43 0.28
CA HIS A 88 -12.53 -9.74 -0.96
C HIS A 88 -12.10 -10.54 -2.20
N VAL A 89 -12.94 -11.46 -2.68
CA VAL A 89 -12.71 -12.21 -3.93
C VAL A 89 -13.37 -11.47 -5.10
N ALA A 90 -12.68 -11.36 -6.25
CA ALA A 90 -13.25 -10.74 -7.45
C ALA A 90 -14.30 -11.68 -8.08
N PRO A 91 -15.44 -11.17 -8.57
CA PRO A 91 -16.53 -12.01 -9.11
C PRO A 91 -16.28 -12.50 -10.55
N VAL A 92 -15.21 -12.06 -11.21
CA VAL A 92 -14.91 -12.37 -12.61
C VAL A 92 -13.54 -13.07 -12.70
N GLU A 93 -13.42 -14.03 -13.61
CA GLU A 93 -12.16 -14.76 -13.85
C GLU A 93 -11.05 -13.85 -14.35
N LYS A 94 -9.83 -14.14 -13.90
CA LYS A 94 -8.64 -13.34 -14.23
C LYS A 94 -8.22 -13.60 -15.68
N PRO A 95 -8.24 -12.59 -16.56
CA PRO A 95 -7.80 -12.72 -17.94
C PRO A 95 -6.28 -12.82 -18.02
N ASP A 96 -5.80 -13.31 -19.16
CA ASP A 96 -4.37 -13.46 -19.42
C ASP A 96 -3.62 -12.11 -19.46
N LYS A 97 -2.39 -12.13 -18.93
CA LYS A 97 -1.54 -10.93 -18.77
C LYS A 97 -1.08 -10.39 -20.13
N ALA A 98 -0.83 -11.25 -21.13
CA ALA A 98 -0.35 -10.82 -22.44
C ALA A 98 -1.40 -10.01 -23.20
N MET A 99 -2.67 -10.44 -23.14
CA MET A 99 -3.80 -9.73 -23.75
C MET A 99 -3.94 -8.30 -23.21
N LEU A 100 -3.86 -8.14 -21.89
CA LEU A 100 -3.96 -6.81 -21.26
C LEU A 100 -2.78 -5.91 -21.62
N LEU A 101 -1.56 -6.46 -21.77
CA LEU A 101 -0.38 -5.68 -22.18
C LEU A 101 -0.52 -5.15 -23.60
N HIS A 102 -1.06 -5.97 -24.51
CA HIS A 102 -1.36 -5.55 -25.87
C HIS A 102 -2.39 -4.41 -25.90
N GLN A 103 -3.50 -4.57 -25.18
CA GLN A 103 -4.54 -3.54 -25.10
C GLN A 103 -4.01 -2.21 -24.52
N ALA A 104 -3.14 -2.28 -23.51
CA ALA A 104 -2.51 -1.09 -22.94
C ALA A 104 -1.58 -0.39 -23.94
N ARG A 105 -0.79 -1.13 -24.74
CA ARG A 105 0.08 -0.55 -25.78
C ARG A 105 -0.74 0.18 -26.85
N LEU A 106 -1.83 -0.41 -27.32
CA LEU A 106 -2.72 0.23 -28.30
C LEU A 106 -3.31 1.55 -27.81
N ARG A 107 -3.59 1.67 -26.51
CA ARG A 107 -4.20 2.87 -25.91
C ARG A 107 -3.26 4.08 -25.88
N PHE A 108 -1.95 3.87 -25.75
CA PHE A 108 -0.95 4.94 -25.57
C PHE A 108 -0.02 5.14 -26.78
N SER A 109 -0.33 4.52 -27.92
CA SER A 109 0.47 4.57 -29.16
C SER A 109 0.12 5.75 -30.09
N LYS A 110 -0.39 6.87 -29.57
CA LYS A 110 -0.65 8.08 -30.35
C LYS A 110 0.45 9.12 -30.13
#